data_AF-A0A2V8UU12-F1
#
_entry.id   AF-A0A2V8UU12-F1
#
_cell.length_a   1.000
_cell.length_b   1.000
_cell.length_c   1.000
_cell.angle_alpha   90.00
_cell.angle_beta   90.00
_cell.angle_gamma   90.00
#
_symmetry.space_group_name_H-M   'P 1'
#
loop_
_entity.id
_entity.type
_entity.pdbx_description
1 polymer ?
#
loop_
_entity_poly.entity_id
_entity_poly.type
_entity_poly.pdbx_seq_one_letter_code
_entity_poly.pdbx_strand_id
1 'polypeptide(L)' 'MPFILSLDEGTTSARSAIYDEQGRLVAMESATFDTQYPHPG' A
#
# COMPACT_ATOMS: atom_id res chain seq x y z
N MET A 1 -1.94 -22.90 1.30
CA MET A 1 -0.79 -22.09 1.75
C MET A 1 -1.32 -20.73 2.18
N PRO A 2 -1.00 -20.24 3.39
CA PRO A 2 -1.41 -18.91 3.81
C PRO A 2 -0.60 -17.85 3.07
N PHE A 3 -1.20 -16.68 2.86
CA PHE A 3 -0.50 -15.48 2.39
C PHE A 3 -0.47 -14.44 3.50
N ILE A 4 0.51 -13.54 3.44
CA ILE A 4 0.54 -12.34 4.27
C ILE A 4 0.07 -11.16 3.44
N LEU A 5 -0.94 -10.45 3.96
CA LEU A 5 -1.35 -9.13 3.45
C LEU A 5 -0.60 -8.05 4.23
N SER A 6 0.12 -7.21 3.51
CA SER A 6 0.69 -5.97 4.03
C SER A 6 -0.13 -4.79 3.53
N LEU A 7 -0.44 -3.87 4.44
CA LEU A 7 -1.04 -2.57 4.15
C LEU A 7 -0.02 -1.48 4.50
N ASP A 8 0.26 -0.61 3.54
CA ASP A 8 1.17 0.52 3.68
C ASP A 8 0.44 1.79 3.27
N GLU A 9 0.03 2.57 4.26
CA GLU A 9 -0.61 3.87 4.07
C GLU A 9 0.46 4.97 4.07
N GLY A 10 0.83 5.42 2.88
CA GLY A 10 1.70 6.56 2.70
C GLY A 10 0.93 7.88 2.75
N THR A 11 1.62 9.00 2.57
CA THR A 11 1.00 10.33 2.60
C THR A 11 0.16 10.68 1.36
N THR A 12 0.36 9.97 0.25
CA THR A 12 -0.24 10.28 -1.07
C THR A 12 -0.87 9.05 -1.73
N SER A 13 -0.66 7.87 -1.16
CA SER A 13 -1.21 6.62 -1.69
C SER A 13 -1.32 5.57 -0.60
N ALA A 14 -2.30 4.69 -0.76
CA ALA A 14 -2.39 3.45 -0.03
C ALA A 14 -1.93 2.30 -0.92
N ARG A 15 -1.23 1.33 -0.33
CA ARG A 15 -0.73 0.14 -1.02
C ARG A 15 -1.16 -1.12 -0.29
N SER A 16 -1.51 -2.14 -1.07
CA SER A 16 -1.73 -3.49 -0.59
C SER A 16 -0.78 -4.46 -1.31
N ALA A 17 -0.14 -5.34 -0.55
CA ALA A 17 0.80 -6.32 -1.09
C ALA A 17 0.56 -7.70 -0.49
N ILE A 18 0.60 -8.73 -1.33
CA ILE A 18 0.43 -10.13 -0.95
C ILE A 18 1.79 -10.83 -1.05
N TYR A 19 2.21 -11.49 0.03
CA TYR A 19 3.46 -12.25 0.09
C TYR A 19 3.19 -13.73 0.34
N ASP A 20 3.97 -14.59 -0.32
CA ASP A 20 3.98 -16.03 -0.05
C ASP A 20 4.84 -16.39 1.17
N GLU A 21 4.90 -17.68 1.48
CA GLU A 21 5.62 -18.22 2.64
C GLU A 21 7.15 -18.06 2.55
N GLN A 22 7.70 -17.80 1.36
CA GLN A 22 9.12 -17.48 1.16
C GLN A 22 9.38 -15.96 1.22
N GLY A 23 8.34 -15.16 1.49
CA GLY A 23 8.42 -13.70 1.52
C GLY A 23 8.50 -13.07 0.12
N ARG A 24 8.13 -13.80 -0.94
CA ARG A 24 8.13 -13.26 -2.31
C ARG A 24 6.84 -12.48 -2.54
N LEU A 25 6.95 -11.35 -3.23
CA LEU A 25 5.79 -10.56 -3.65
C LEU A 25 5.03 -11.31 -4.75
N VAL A 26 3.76 -11.60 -4.49
CA VAL A 26 2.86 -12.30 -5.41
C VAL A 26 2.00 -11.32 -6.19
N ALA A 27 1.48 -10.30 -5.52
CA ALA A 27 0.65 -9.27 -6.11
C ALA A 27 0.77 -7.96 -5.31
N MET A 28 0.57 -6.85 -6.00
CA MET A 28 0.53 -5.52 -5.39
C MET A 28 -0.49 -4.64 -6.12
N GLU A 29 -1.22 -3.84 -5.35
CA GLU A 29 -2.09 -2.77 -5.84
C GLU A 29 -1.74 -1.47 -5.10
N SER A 30 -1.87 -0.34 -5.81
CA SER A 30 -1.68 0.99 -5.24
C SER A 30 -2.75 1.95 -5.73
N ALA A 31 -3.41 2.60 -4.78
CA ALA A 31 -4.38 3.64 -5.03
C ALA A 31 -3.85 4.99 -4.53
N THR A 32 -3.77 5.97 -5.43
CA THR A 32 -3.48 7.37 -5.08
C THR A 32 -4.70 8.04 -4.46
N PHE A 33 -4.48 8.99 -3.57
CA PHE A 33 -5.54 9.85 -3.04
C PHE A 33 -5.08 11.30 -2.95
N ASP A 34 -6.04 12.21 -3.02
CA ASP A 34 -5.76 13.64 -2.98
C ASP A 34 -5.37 14.09 -1.57
N THR A 35 -4.19 14.71 -1.46
CA THR A 35 -3.80 15.42 -0.24
C THR A 35 -4.37 16.84 -0.26
N GLN A 36 -5.06 17.22 0.81
CA GLN A 36 -5.70 18.53 0.92
C GLN A 36 -4.80 19.54 1.63
N TYR A 37 -4.55 20.68 0.98
CA TYR A 37 -3.75 21.79 1.52
C TYR A 37 -4.60 23.07 1.56
N PRO A 38 -5.32 23.34 2.68
CA PRO A 38 -6.23 24.49 2.77
C PRO A 38 -5.50 25.84 2.76
N HIS A 39 -4.24 25.85 3.18
CA HIS A 39 -3.39 27.02 3.22
C HIS A 39 -1.98 26.69 2.69
N PRO A 40 -1.24 27.67 2.14
CA PRO A 40 0.19 27.52 1.90
C PRO A 40 0.91 27.14 3.18
N GLY A 41 1.86 26.21 3.06
CA GLY A 41 2.71 25.75 4.17
C GLY A 41 3.72 26.80 4.62
#